data_AF-A0A7R9TGP2-F1
#
_entry.id   AF-A0A7R9TGP2-F1
#
_cell.length_a   1.000
_cell.length_b   1.000
_cell.length_c   1.000
_cell.angle_alpha   90.00
_cell.angle_beta   90.00
_cell.angle_gamma   90.00
#
_symmetry.space_group_name_H-M   'P 1'
#
loop_
_entity.id
_entity.type
_entity.pdbx_description
1 polymer ?
#
loop_
_entity_poly.entity_id
_entity_poly.type
_entity_poly.pdbx_seq_one_letter_code
_entity_poly.pdbx_strand_id
1 'polypeptide(L)'
;GHPTVPPRAMHNRPRPPPDAPRDAAAEAKLAKKCELYRALSRKVLSAAAAGARSEAAWAAAGSLAELNPDCYTAWALRKRCHLALVHANSDAERTLVADEKRLTEAALRRNPKAYSAWLHRRWLSARTLAAGDAARELLLCNAMLDADERNFHCWGYRRFVVSLASGEVGGGPGATDSGEPTAASELAYARRRIAANFSNYSAWHARSANLTELEASTAGGGGEDNAVDVDAEFELVKGAFFTDPEDQSAFFYYRWLIGRTLRAAAVGASGTSAGIAAEVLEREVASIRELLEMEPDSKWASLTLARLQAARAALPGCDEREAQAMKAETARLLDGLARSDPMRAGYYASSAEAPWESQAAALCGDSTSAGAQRGRGSNSTVATKGVNGAVPSFEQREAVRRRLAANIEAMVFFSPAGGAAGGDGAPAPGADNNNAYRDASNADVEAEARDIEAMA
;
A
#
# COMPACT_ATOMS: atom_id res chain seq x y z
N GLY A 1 11.88 33.05 34.26
CA GLY A 1 10.89 32.08 33.76
C GLY A 1 10.97 32.05 32.25
N HIS A 2 11.53 30.98 31.68
CA HIS A 2 11.43 30.75 30.25
C HIS A 2 10.06 30.10 29.98
N PRO A 3 9.25 30.63 29.04
CA PRO A 3 8.02 29.97 28.66
C PRO A 3 8.37 28.60 28.07
N THR A 4 7.85 27.54 28.68
CA THR A 4 7.94 26.18 28.16
C THR A 4 7.26 26.17 26.79
N VAL A 5 8.05 26.00 25.73
CA VAL A 5 7.53 25.73 24.39
C VAL A 5 6.61 24.50 24.51
N PRO A 6 5.32 24.59 24.15
CA PRO A 6 4.44 23.44 24.22
C PRO A 6 5.01 22.33 23.32
N PRO A 7 5.01 21.06 23.76
CA PRO A 7 5.53 19.99 22.94
C PRO A 7 4.83 20.00 21.58
N ARG A 8 5.62 20.00 20.49
CA ARG A 8 5.09 19.83 19.13
C ARG A 8 4.11 18.66 19.15
N ALA A 9 2.87 18.91 18.74
CA ALA A 9 1.82 17.91 18.72
C ALA A 9 2.24 16.77 17.78
N MET A 10 2.66 15.64 18.35
CA MET A 10 2.61 14.36 17.63
C MET A 10 1.15 13.93 17.55
N HIS A 11 0.78 13.35 16.41
CA HIS A 11 -0.59 12.91 16.13
C HIS A 11 -1.18 12.10 17.30
N ASN A 12 -2.44 12.38 17.64
CA ASN A 12 -3.31 11.54 18.47
C ASN A 12 -2.91 11.32 19.94
N ARG A 13 -2.26 12.30 20.59
CA ARG A 13 -2.24 12.31 22.07
C ARG A 13 -3.60 12.77 22.60
N PRO A 14 -4.33 11.96 23.38
CA PRO A 14 -5.49 12.44 24.13
C PRO A 14 -5.03 13.64 24.96
N ARG A 15 -5.74 14.77 24.84
CA ARG A 15 -5.52 15.91 25.73
C ARG A 15 -6.33 15.64 26.99
N PRO A 16 -5.69 15.33 28.13
CA PRO A 16 -6.42 15.33 29.38
C PRO A 16 -6.99 16.74 29.63
N PRO A 17 -8.14 16.85 30.33
CA PRO A 17 -8.62 18.14 30.82
C PRO A 17 -7.49 18.92 31.53
N PRO A 18 -7.47 20.26 31.46
CA PRO A 18 -6.42 21.08 32.08
C PRO A 18 -6.19 20.76 33.56
N ASP A 19 -7.25 20.36 34.27
CA ASP A 19 -7.27 20.09 35.72
C ASP A 19 -7.33 18.60 36.07
N ALA A 20 -7.07 17.70 35.10
CA ALA A 20 -7.08 16.27 35.37
C ALA A 20 -6.00 15.93 36.42
N PRO A 21 -6.36 15.24 37.52
CA PRO A 21 -5.39 14.87 38.53
C PRO A 21 -4.29 14.01 37.91
N ARG A 22 -3.04 14.39 38.19
CA ARG A 22 -1.87 13.65 37.74
C ARG A 22 -1.80 12.33 38.50
N ASP A 23 -1.86 11.22 37.77
CA ASP A 23 -1.64 9.89 38.34
C ASP A 23 -0.15 9.73 38.70
N ALA A 24 0.14 9.82 40.00
CA ALA A 24 1.50 9.69 40.54
C ALA A 24 2.16 8.35 40.17
N ALA A 25 1.40 7.26 40.04
CA ALA A 25 1.93 5.97 39.63
C ALA A 25 2.31 5.96 38.14
N ALA A 26 1.49 6.58 37.29
CA ALA A 26 1.80 6.76 35.88
C ALA A 26 3.03 7.67 35.67
N GLU A 27 3.14 8.76 36.45
CA GLU A 27 4.30 9.65 36.43
C GLU A 27 5.58 8.95 36.88
N ALA A 28 5.55 8.19 37.97
CA ALA A 28 6.69 7.40 38.44
C ALA A 28 7.13 6.36 37.40
N LYS A 29 6.18 5.69 36.74
CA LYS A 29 6.47 4.74 35.64
C LYS A 29 7.08 5.44 34.44
N LEU A 30 6.61 6.63 34.08
CA LEU A 30 7.16 7.45 33.01
C LEU A 30 8.58 7.93 33.35
N ALA A 31 8.83 8.37 34.58
CA ALA A 31 10.15 8.79 35.04
C ALA A 31 11.20 7.68 34.89
N LYS A 32 10.88 6.47 35.38
CA LYS A 32 11.73 5.27 35.20
C LYS A 32 12.01 4.97 33.72
N LYS A 33 10.99 5.06 32.86
CA LYS A 33 11.16 4.89 31.40
C LYS A 33 12.06 5.98 30.80
N CYS A 34 11.92 7.23 31.24
CA CYS A 34 12.77 8.32 30.77
C CYS A 34 14.23 8.15 31.22
N GLU A 35 14.48 7.67 32.43
CA GLU A 35 15.82 7.36 32.92
C GLU A 35 16.47 6.26 32.09
N LEU A 36 15.76 5.15 31.87
CA LEU A 36 16.20 4.06 31.00
C LEU A 36 16.50 4.57 29.58
N TYR A 37 15.60 5.34 28.99
CA TYR A 37 15.77 5.91 27.66
C TYR A 37 17.02 6.81 27.58
N ARG A 38 17.23 7.68 28.57
CA ARG A 38 18.42 8.56 28.63
C ARG A 38 19.70 7.75 28.77
N ALA A 39 19.71 6.73 29.63
CA ALA A 39 20.86 5.86 29.82
C ALA A 39 21.22 5.11 28.53
N LEU A 40 20.24 4.46 27.89
CA LEU A 40 20.43 3.77 26.60
C LEU A 40 20.86 4.73 25.49
N SER A 41 20.25 5.91 25.40
CA SER A 41 20.62 6.93 24.40
C SER A 41 22.07 7.36 24.55
N ARG A 42 22.54 7.67 25.77
CA ARG A 42 23.94 8.03 26.00
C ARG A 42 24.89 6.90 25.60
N LYS A 43 24.57 5.66 25.98
CA LYS A 43 25.38 4.48 25.64
C LYS A 43 25.48 4.29 24.12
N VAL A 44 24.35 4.37 23.41
CA VAL A 44 24.30 4.22 21.95
C VAL A 44 25.01 5.36 21.24
N LEU A 45 24.79 6.61 21.66
CA LEU A 45 25.45 7.77 21.03
C LEU A 45 26.96 7.73 21.23
N SER A 46 27.44 7.39 22.44
CA SER A 46 28.86 7.24 22.71
C SER A 46 29.49 6.11 21.87
N ALA A 47 28.82 4.95 21.78
CA ALA A 47 29.28 3.84 20.96
C ALA A 47 29.25 4.16 19.46
N ALA A 48 28.24 4.90 19.00
CA ALA A 48 28.12 5.36 17.63
C ALA A 48 29.30 6.27 17.25
N ALA A 49 29.57 7.28 18.09
CA ALA A 49 30.67 8.23 17.93
C ALA A 49 32.05 7.55 17.95
N ALA A 50 32.24 6.56 18.83
CA ALA A 50 33.47 5.78 18.91
C ALA A 50 33.66 4.76 17.77
N GLY A 51 32.76 4.69 16.79
CA GLY A 51 32.90 3.73 15.69
C GLY A 51 32.68 2.27 16.12
N ALA A 52 32.06 2.02 17.27
CA ALA A 52 31.96 0.68 17.88
C ALA A 52 31.32 -0.36 16.94
N ARG A 53 31.84 -1.59 17.04
CA ARG A 53 31.46 -2.80 16.28
C ARG A 53 31.30 -4.04 17.16
N SER A 54 31.13 -3.85 18.47
CA SER A 54 31.06 -4.95 19.45
C SER A 54 29.64 -5.46 19.65
N GLU A 55 29.52 -6.68 20.19
CA GLU A 55 28.25 -7.28 20.63
C GLU A 55 27.54 -6.43 21.69
N ALA A 56 28.30 -5.83 22.62
CA ALA A 56 27.73 -4.94 23.63
C ALA A 56 27.10 -3.67 23.02
N ALA A 57 27.71 -3.12 21.95
CA ALA A 57 27.16 -1.99 21.20
C ALA A 57 25.96 -2.42 20.35
N TRP A 58 26.01 -3.61 19.76
CA TRP A 58 24.89 -4.25 19.06
C TRP A 58 23.69 -4.33 20.00
N ALA A 59 23.81 -5.02 21.13
CA ALA A 59 22.73 -5.23 22.10
C ALA A 59 22.12 -3.91 22.60
N ALA A 60 22.95 -2.93 22.96
CA ALA A 60 22.47 -1.62 23.40
C ALA A 60 21.67 -0.87 22.32
N ALA A 61 22.12 -0.95 21.07
CA ALA A 61 21.41 -0.37 19.94
C ALA A 61 20.06 -1.06 19.70
N GLY A 62 19.99 -2.39 19.86
CA GLY A 62 18.75 -3.17 19.76
C GLY A 62 17.72 -2.73 20.79
N SER A 63 18.11 -2.65 22.07
CA SER A 63 17.22 -2.19 23.14
C SER A 63 16.70 -0.76 22.91
N LEU A 64 17.55 0.14 22.39
CA LEU A 64 17.11 1.51 22.09
C LEU A 64 16.17 1.56 20.87
N ALA A 65 16.45 0.77 19.83
CA ALA A 65 15.63 0.67 18.63
C ALA A 65 14.24 0.09 18.93
N GLU A 66 14.14 -0.91 19.80
CA GLU A 66 12.85 -1.45 20.25
C GLU A 66 12.08 -0.42 21.10
N LEU A 67 12.77 0.28 22.01
CA LEU A 67 12.15 1.31 22.86
C LEU A 67 11.69 2.54 22.07
N ASN A 68 12.47 2.95 21.07
CA ASN A 68 12.20 4.06 20.16
C ASN A 68 12.53 3.66 18.70
N PRO A 69 11.56 3.09 17.98
CA PRO A 69 11.73 2.67 16.58
C PRO A 69 12.13 3.79 15.61
N ASP A 70 11.94 5.06 15.98
CA ASP A 70 12.32 6.22 15.15
C ASP A 70 13.77 6.70 15.41
N CYS A 71 14.51 6.07 16.34
CA CYS A 71 15.90 6.41 16.60
C CYS A 71 16.82 5.89 15.49
N TYR A 72 16.94 6.64 14.39
CA TYR A 72 17.76 6.23 13.23
C TYR A 72 19.23 5.94 13.59
N THR A 73 19.80 6.65 14.57
CA THR A 73 21.19 6.42 15.02
C THR A 73 21.35 5.04 15.67
N ALA A 74 20.34 4.56 16.39
CA ALA A 74 20.35 3.20 16.95
C ALA A 74 20.38 2.17 15.83
N TRP A 75 19.50 2.29 14.83
CA TRP A 75 19.48 1.40 13.66
C TRP A 75 20.78 1.43 12.86
N ALA A 76 21.39 2.61 12.67
CA ALA A 76 22.67 2.73 11.99
C ALA A 76 23.81 2.03 12.74
N LEU A 77 23.91 2.21 14.07
CA LEU A 77 24.88 1.49 14.90
C LEU A 77 24.61 -0.02 14.86
N ARG A 78 23.35 -0.42 15.00
CA ARG A 78 22.91 -1.82 14.98
C ARG A 78 23.35 -2.52 13.69
N LYS A 79 23.10 -1.89 12.53
CA LYS A 79 23.53 -2.35 11.21
C LYS A 79 25.04 -2.54 11.11
N ARG A 80 25.81 -1.53 11.58
CA ARG A 80 27.29 -1.58 11.56
C ARG A 80 27.83 -2.72 12.42
N CYS A 81 27.30 -2.90 13.63
CA CYS A 81 27.70 -4.00 14.50
C CYS A 81 27.29 -5.37 13.93
N HIS A 82 26.07 -5.49 13.38
CA HIS A 82 25.60 -6.74 12.77
C HIS A 82 26.55 -7.21 11.65
N LEU A 83 26.92 -6.31 10.74
CA LEU A 83 27.88 -6.63 9.67
C LEU A 83 29.24 -7.08 10.20
N ALA A 84 29.73 -6.44 11.27
CA ALA A 84 31.01 -6.83 11.88
C ALA A 84 30.94 -8.20 12.55
N LEU A 85 29.81 -8.54 13.20
CA LEU A 85 29.60 -9.83 13.83
C LEU A 85 29.49 -10.95 12.80
N VAL A 86 28.74 -10.75 11.71
CA VAL A 86 28.66 -11.69 10.59
C VAL A 86 30.04 -11.91 9.95
N HIS A 87 30.82 -10.83 9.75
CA HIS A 87 32.17 -10.95 9.22
C HIS A 87 33.12 -11.70 10.17
N ALA A 88 32.97 -11.54 11.49
CA ALA A 88 33.80 -12.24 12.46
C ALA A 88 33.44 -13.72 12.61
N ASN A 89 32.17 -14.08 12.38
CA ASN A 89 31.68 -15.45 12.43
C ASN A 89 30.52 -15.63 11.43
N SER A 90 30.82 -16.12 10.22
CA SER A 90 29.83 -16.36 9.17
C SER A 90 28.79 -17.41 9.59
N ASP A 91 29.16 -18.38 10.42
CA ASP A 91 28.25 -19.43 10.86
C ASP A 91 27.12 -18.88 11.76
N ALA A 92 27.34 -17.71 12.37
CA ALA A 92 26.34 -17.02 13.17
C ALA A 92 25.34 -16.21 12.34
N GLU A 93 25.53 -16.05 11.02
CA GLU A 93 24.70 -15.17 10.19
C GLU A 93 23.22 -15.53 10.28
N ARG A 94 22.87 -16.82 10.15
CA ARG A 94 21.47 -17.26 10.25
C ARG A 94 20.80 -16.85 11.56
N THR A 95 21.49 -17.00 12.68
CA THR A 95 20.99 -16.63 14.01
C THR A 95 20.85 -15.11 14.14
N LEU A 96 21.88 -14.37 13.72
CA LEU A 96 21.87 -12.91 13.77
C LEU A 96 20.76 -12.31 12.90
N VAL A 97 20.50 -12.89 11.72
CA VAL A 97 19.40 -12.48 10.83
C VAL A 97 18.04 -12.76 11.48
N ALA A 98 17.87 -13.92 12.10
CA ALA A 98 16.65 -14.25 12.84
C ALA A 98 16.38 -13.24 13.97
N ASP A 99 17.41 -12.86 14.73
CA ASP A 99 17.29 -11.87 15.80
C ASP A 99 16.96 -10.46 15.26
N GLU A 100 17.51 -10.06 14.11
CA GLU A 100 17.15 -8.78 13.48
C GLU A 100 15.70 -8.79 12.95
N LYS A 101 15.21 -9.91 12.42
CA LYS A 101 13.80 -10.05 12.03
C LYS A 101 12.87 -9.90 13.24
N ARG A 102 13.18 -10.56 14.36
CA ARG A 102 12.43 -10.41 15.63
C ARG A 102 12.45 -8.98 16.16
N LEU A 103 13.62 -8.32 16.14
CA LEU A 103 13.77 -6.94 16.59
C LEU A 103 12.91 -5.99 15.74
N THR A 104 12.94 -6.13 14.42
CA THR A 104 12.13 -5.28 13.52
C THR A 104 10.63 -5.54 13.70
N GLU A 105 10.20 -6.78 13.90
CA GLU A 105 8.81 -7.11 14.25
C GLU A 105 8.36 -6.47 15.56
N ALA A 106 9.17 -6.58 16.63
CA ALA A 106 8.87 -5.96 17.91
C ALA A 106 8.78 -4.42 17.80
N ALA A 107 9.71 -3.81 17.06
CA ALA A 107 9.72 -2.38 16.81
C ALA A 107 8.49 -1.92 16.00
N LEU A 108 8.10 -2.68 14.97
CA LEU A 108 6.93 -2.39 14.14
C LEU A 108 5.60 -2.62 14.86
N ARG A 109 5.52 -3.61 15.75
CA ARG A 109 4.36 -3.79 16.64
C ARG A 109 4.16 -2.57 17.54
N ARG A 110 5.25 -1.97 18.01
CA ARG A 110 5.23 -0.75 18.83
C ARG A 110 4.88 0.50 18.01
N ASN A 111 5.53 0.68 16.86
CA ASN A 111 5.27 1.77 15.93
C ASN A 111 5.26 1.26 14.49
N PRO A 112 4.08 0.93 13.93
CA PRO A 112 3.96 0.36 12.58
C PRO A 112 4.26 1.36 11.46
N LYS A 113 4.47 2.64 11.81
CA LYS A 113 4.80 3.74 10.88
C LYS A 113 6.24 4.24 11.07
N ALA A 114 7.07 3.48 11.78
CA ALA A 114 8.47 3.84 12.00
C ALA A 114 9.30 3.63 10.73
N TYR A 115 9.71 4.73 10.09
CA TYR A 115 10.53 4.69 8.87
C TYR A 115 11.83 3.90 9.06
N SER A 116 12.53 4.11 10.18
CA SER A 116 13.83 3.47 10.41
C SER A 116 13.72 1.96 10.59
N ALA A 117 12.65 1.47 11.22
CA ALA A 117 12.40 0.03 11.36
C ALA A 117 12.11 -0.64 10.01
N TRP A 118 11.23 -0.03 9.19
CA TRP A 118 10.95 -0.52 7.83
C TRP A 118 12.19 -0.49 6.92
N LEU A 119 12.98 0.59 7.00
CA LEU A 119 14.21 0.70 6.22
C LEU A 119 15.26 -0.34 6.64
N HIS A 120 15.35 -0.64 7.94
CA HIS A 120 16.24 -1.67 8.45
C HIS A 120 15.80 -3.06 7.99
N ARG A 121 14.50 -3.38 8.09
CA ARG A 121 13.96 -4.64 7.59
C ARG A 121 14.15 -4.80 6.08
N ARG A 122 13.91 -3.73 5.30
CA ARG A 122 14.20 -3.68 3.85
C ARG A 122 15.66 -3.99 3.54
N TRP A 123 16.59 -3.39 4.28
CA TRP A 123 18.02 -3.66 4.14
C TRP A 123 18.39 -5.10 4.48
N LEU A 124 17.79 -5.67 5.53
CA LEU A 124 18.01 -7.06 5.92
C LEU A 124 17.52 -8.00 4.82
N SER A 125 16.28 -7.85 4.38
CA SER A 125 15.69 -8.69 3.32
C SER A 125 16.42 -8.58 1.99
N ALA A 126 16.90 -7.39 1.59
CA ALA A 126 17.74 -7.25 0.39
C ALA A 126 19.03 -8.10 0.43
N ARG A 127 19.49 -8.49 1.62
CA ARG A 127 20.74 -9.24 1.80
C ARG A 127 20.52 -10.71 2.07
N THR A 128 19.40 -11.06 2.70
CA THR A 128 19.23 -12.36 3.34
C THR A 128 18.00 -13.11 2.87
N LEU A 129 17.16 -12.50 2.02
CA LEU A 129 15.99 -13.18 1.49
C LEU A 129 16.47 -14.24 0.50
N ALA A 130 16.47 -15.50 0.95
CA ALA A 130 16.72 -16.63 0.08
C ALA A 130 15.50 -16.91 -0.81
N ALA A 131 15.73 -17.67 -1.89
CA ALA A 131 14.65 -18.25 -2.69
C ALA A 131 13.62 -18.95 -1.78
N GLY A 132 12.33 -18.64 -1.93
CA GLY A 132 11.25 -19.20 -1.11
C GLY A 132 10.97 -18.52 0.25
N ASP A 133 11.82 -17.62 0.76
CA ASP A 133 11.56 -16.94 2.05
C ASP A 133 10.56 -15.77 1.95
N ALA A 134 10.16 -15.39 0.73
CA ALA A 134 9.23 -14.30 0.46
C ALA A 134 7.86 -14.52 1.14
N ALA A 135 7.40 -15.77 1.21
CA ALA A 135 6.12 -16.12 1.80
C ALA A 135 5.99 -15.63 3.25
N ARG A 136 7.04 -15.79 4.07
CA ARG A 136 7.03 -15.33 5.47
C ARG A 136 6.91 -13.80 5.58
N GLU A 137 7.62 -13.08 4.72
CA GLU A 137 7.57 -11.61 4.69
C GLU A 137 6.21 -11.11 4.19
N LEU A 138 5.57 -11.80 3.24
CA LEU A 138 4.22 -11.50 2.77
C LEU A 138 3.15 -11.80 3.84
N LEU A 139 3.32 -12.86 4.62
CA LEU A 139 2.44 -13.13 5.76
C LEU A 139 2.53 -12.03 6.83
N LEU A 140 3.74 -11.53 7.12
CA LEU A 140 3.91 -10.36 7.98
C LEU A 140 3.18 -9.15 7.39
N CYS A 141 3.29 -8.92 6.07
CA CYS A 141 2.57 -7.84 5.40
C CYS A 141 1.06 -8.00 5.54
N ASN A 142 0.52 -9.21 5.38
CA ASN A 142 -0.90 -9.48 5.56
C ASN A 142 -1.33 -9.11 6.98
N ALA A 143 -0.65 -9.63 8.01
CA ALA A 143 -0.98 -9.32 9.41
C ALA A 143 -0.92 -7.81 9.71
N MET A 144 0.07 -7.10 9.17
CA MET A 144 0.22 -5.65 9.34
C MET A 144 -0.86 -4.87 8.60
N LEU A 145 -1.29 -5.32 7.42
CA LEU A 145 -2.35 -4.69 6.63
C LEU A 145 -3.74 -5.03 7.17
N ASP A 146 -3.95 -6.18 7.80
CA ASP A 146 -5.21 -6.50 8.50
C ASP A 146 -5.41 -5.62 9.75
N ALA A 147 -4.30 -5.13 10.30
CA ALA A 147 -4.28 -4.19 11.41
C ALA A 147 -4.44 -2.73 10.92
N ASP A 148 -3.70 -2.29 9.90
CA ASP A 148 -3.86 -0.97 9.27
C ASP A 148 -3.73 -1.11 7.75
N GLU A 149 -4.87 -1.25 7.10
CA GLU A 149 -4.96 -1.48 5.66
C GLU A 149 -4.51 -0.28 4.81
N ARG A 150 -4.34 0.89 5.45
CA ARG A 150 -3.83 2.14 4.86
C ARG A 150 -2.37 2.38 5.19
N ASN A 151 -1.68 1.41 5.79
CA ASN A 151 -0.25 1.52 6.09
C ASN A 151 0.59 1.48 4.81
N PHE A 152 0.89 2.65 4.26
CA PHE A 152 1.67 2.79 3.03
C PHE A 152 3.10 2.26 3.16
N HIS A 153 3.67 2.20 4.36
CA HIS A 153 4.99 1.58 4.57
C HIS A 153 4.91 0.08 4.34
N CYS A 154 3.87 -0.57 4.85
CA CYS A 154 3.65 -1.99 4.66
C CYS A 154 3.36 -2.33 3.20
N TRP A 155 2.51 -1.55 2.52
CA TRP A 155 2.30 -1.67 1.07
C TRP A 155 3.59 -1.47 0.27
N GLY A 156 4.43 -0.51 0.68
CA GLY A 156 5.75 -0.29 0.09
C GLY A 156 6.71 -1.47 0.31
N TYR A 157 6.72 -2.04 1.52
CA TYR A 157 7.54 -3.20 1.85
C TYR A 157 7.07 -4.46 1.12
N ARG A 158 5.76 -4.69 1.01
CA ARG A 158 5.17 -5.79 0.24
C ARG A 158 5.64 -5.77 -1.21
N ARG A 159 5.49 -4.64 -1.90
CA ARG A 159 5.99 -4.47 -3.29
C ARG A 159 7.48 -4.75 -3.41
N PHE A 160 8.26 -4.30 -2.44
CA PHE A 160 9.69 -4.58 -2.40
C PHE A 160 10.00 -6.08 -2.25
N VAL A 161 9.27 -6.81 -1.39
CA VAL A 161 9.43 -8.27 -1.21
C VAL A 161 9.05 -9.01 -2.49
N VAL A 162 7.94 -8.63 -3.13
CA VAL A 162 7.51 -9.19 -4.41
C VAL A 162 8.60 -9.01 -5.46
N SER A 163 9.08 -7.78 -5.67
CA SER A 163 10.11 -7.48 -6.67
C SER A 163 11.46 -8.17 -6.41
N LEU A 164 11.83 -8.41 -5.13
CA LEU A 164 12.98 -9.25 -4.79
C LEU A 164 12.76 -10.71 -5.20
N ALA A 165 11.59 -11.26 -4.88
CA ALA A 165 11.25 -12.66 -5.16
C ALA A 165 11.16 -12.92 -6.68
N SER A 166 10.59 -12.00 -7.45
CA SER A 166 10.50 -12.08 -8.91
C SER A 166 11.84 -11.90 -9.63
N GLY A 167 12.92 -11.57 -8.93
CA GLY A 167 14.27 -11.42 -9.48
C GLY A 167 14.55 -10.07 -10.17
N GLU A 168 13.58 -9.16 -10.22
CA GLU A 168 13.70 -7.82 -10.82
C GLU A 168 14.71 -6.93 -10.10
N VAL A 169 14.83 -7.11 -8.78
CA VAL A 169 15.79 -6.38 -7.94
C VAL A 169 16.74 -7.38 -7.29
N GLY A 170 18.02 -7.33 -7.69
CA GLY A 170 19.10 -7.99 -6.95
C GLY A 170 19.45 -9.42 -7.36
N GLY A 171 19.03 -9.89 -8.54
CA GLY A 171 19.42 -11.22 -9.05
C GLY A 171 18.80 -12.36 -8.26
N GLY A 172 17.55 -12.19 -7.80
CA GLY A 172 16.76 -13.25 -7.19
C GLY A 172 16.62 -14.46 -8.12
N PRO A 173 16.19 -15.62 -7.59
CA PRO A 173 16.22 -16.92 -8.28
C PRO A 173 15.41 -17.00 -9.58
N GLY A 174 14.62 -15.97 -9.90
CA GLY A 174 13.59 -16.01 -10.95
C GLY A 174 12.38 -16.81 -10.44
N ALA A 175 11.20 -16.52 -10.99
CA ALA A 175 9.97 -17.23 -10.60
C ALA A 175 10.15 -18.73 -10.83
N THR A 176 10.11 -19.50 -9.74
CA THR A 176 10.02 -20.97 -9.78
C THR A 176 8.59 -21.41 -9.47
N ASP A 177 8.22 -22.66 -9.80
CA ASP A 177 6.89 -23.27 -9.51
C ASP A 177 6.54 -23.37 -8.00
N SER A 178 7.25 -22.65 -7.12
CA SER A 178 7.26 -22.78 -5.67
C SER A 178 6.46 -21.68 -4.94
N GLY A 179 5.22 -21.39 -5.37
CA GLY A 179 4.32 -20.50 -4.60
C GLY A 179 4.86 -19.08 -4.35
N GLU A 180 5.82 -18.63 -5.15
CA GLU A 180 6.41 -17.30 -5.11
C GLU A 180 5.38 -16.25 -5.56
N PRO A 181 5.46 -15.01 -5.06
CA PRO A 181 4.55 -13.97 -5.48
C PRO A 181 4.73 -13.64 -6.98
N THR A 182 3.64 -13.76 -7.71
CA THR A 182 3.53 -13.35 -9.13
C THR A 182 2.69 -12.09 -9.26
N ALA A 183 2.80 -11.39 -10.40
CA ALA A 183 1.92 -10.26 -10.73
C ALA A 183 0.43 -10.65 -10.60
N ALA A 184 0.05 -11.84 -11.08
CA ALA A 184 -1.30 -12.37 -10.95
C ALA A 184 -1.72 -12.57 -9.48
N SER A 185 -0.83 -13.12 -8.64
CA SER A 185 -1.10 -13.31 -7.21
C SER A 185 -1.31 -11.99 -6.47
N GLU A 186 -0.58 -10.93 -6.85
CA GLU A 186 -0.69 -9.61 -6.26
C GLU A 186 -1.93 -8.85 -6.75
N LEU A 187 -2.34 -9.05 -8.01
CA LEU A 187 -3.64 -8.59 -8.51
C LEU A 187 -4.79 -9.27 -7.77
N ALA A 188 -4.71 -10.58 -7.54
CA ALA A 188 -5.70 -11.32 -6.76
C ALA A 188 -5.73 -10.84 -5.30
N TYR A 189 -4.56 -10.57 -4.71
CA TYR A 189 -4.47 -9.98 -3.37
C TYR A 189 -5.15 -8.62 -3.31
N ALA A 190 -4.84 -7.70 -4.22
CA ALA A 190 -5.49 -6.39 -4.28
C ALA A 190 -7.01 -6.50 -4.45
N ARG A 191 -7.49 -7.43 -5.30
CA ARG A 191 -8.93 -7.71 -5.48
C ARG A 191 -9.58 -8.16 -4.17
N ARG A 192 -8.98 -9.10 -3.43
CA ARG A 192 -9.50 -9.53 -2.11
C ARG A 192 -9.57 -8.37 -1.12
N ARG A 193 -8.55 -7.50 -1.09
CA ARG A 193 -8.52 -6.31 -0.23
C ARG A 193 -9.61 -5.30 -0.59
N ILE A 194 -9.90 -5.12 -1.88
CA ILE A 194 -11.00 -4.28 -2.37
C ILE A 194 -12.35 -4.90 -1.99
N ALA A 195 -12.54 -6.20 -2.18
CA ALA A 195 -13.78 -6.88 -1.83
C ALA A 195 -14.08 -6.80 -0.32
N ALA A 196 -13.05 -6.95 0.52
CA ALA A 196 -13.18 -6.82 1.97
C ALA A 196 -13.46 -5.37 2.43
N ASN A 197 -12.95 -4.37 1.71
CA ASN A 197 -13.23 -2.96 1.94
C ASN A 197 -13.02 -2.12 0.67
N PHE A 198 -14.11 -1.78 -0.01
CA PHE A 198 -14.04 -1.02 -1.27
C PHE A 198 -13.57 0.43 -1.06
N SER A 199 -13.59 0.96 0.17
CA SER A 199 -13.00 2.25 0.53
C SER A 199 -11.46 2.22 0.70
N ASN A 200 -10.84 1.05 0.51
CA ASN A 200 -9.40 0.90 0.65
C ASN A 200 -8.65 1.43 -0.58
N TYR A 201 -8.41 2.75 -0.61
CA TYR A 201 -7.59 3.40 -1.64
C TYR A 201 -6.24 2.74 -1.88
N SER A 202 -5.60 2.19 -0.84
CA SER A 202 -4.27 1.57 -1.00
C SER A 202 -4.35 0.29 -1.84
N ALA A 203 -5.44 -0.47 -1.73
CA ALA A 203 -5.69 -1.65 -2.54
C ALA A 203 -5.99 -1.29 -3.99
N TRP A 204 -6.81 -0.26 -4.23
CA TRP A 204 -7.02 0.30 -5.59
C TRP A 204 -5.72 0.78 -6.24
N HIS A 205 -4.92 1.54 -5.49
CA HIS A 205 -3.61 1.98 -5.97
C HIS A 205 -2.69 0.78 -6.27
N ALA A 206 -2.63 -0.22 -5.38
CA ALA A 206 -1.84 -1.43 -5.61
C ALA A 206 -2.28 -2.16 -6.88
N ARG A 207 -3.60 -2.30 -7.11
CA ARG A 207 -4.15 -2.88 -8.33
C ARG A 207 -3.71 -2.11 -9.58
N SER A 208 -3.86 -0.78 -9.60
CA SER A 208 -3.46 0.05 -10.74
C SER A 208 -1.97 -0.04 -11.07
N ALA A 209 -1.12 -0.12 -10.03
CA ALA A 209 0.32 -0.26 -10.19
C ALA A 209 0.69 -1.63 -10.77
N ASN A 210 0.12 -2.70 -10.23
CA ASN A 210 0.39 -4.08 -10.68
C ASN A 210 -0.10 -4.31 -12.12
N LEU A 211 -1.25 -3.73 -12.51
CA LEU A 211 -1.73 -3.79 -13.89
C LEU A 211 -0.80 -3.05 -14.85
N THR A 212 -0.32 -1.86 -14.47
CA THR A 212 0.62 -1.08 -15.28
C THR A 212 1.95 -1.84 -15.49
N GLU A 213 2.43 -2.52 -14.45
CA GLU A 213 3.65 -3.33 -14.52
C GLU A 213 3.47 -4.58 -15.38
N LEU A 214 2.33 -5.27 -15.25
CA LEU A 214 1.98 -6.41 -16.11
C LEU A 214 1.99 -6.01 -17.58
N GLU A 215 1.37 -4.88 -17.93
CA GLU A 215 1.34 -4.36 -19.30
C GLU A 215 2.73 -3.99 -19.84
N ALA A 216 3.58 -3.40 -19.00
CA ALA A 216 4.96 -3.11 -19.38
C ALA A 216 5.76 -4.40 -19.66
N SER A 217 5.46 -5.48 -18.92
CA SER A 217 6.09 -6.78 -19.11
C SER A 217 5.63 -7.49 -20.39
N THR A 218 4.36 -7.33 -20.77
CA THR A 218 3.77 -7.99 -21.96
C THR A 218 4.07 -7.27 -23.26
N ALA A 219 4.27 -5.95 -23.23
CA ALA A 219 4.67 -5.15 -24.41
C ALA A 219 6.00 -5.60 -25.05
N GLY A 220 6.82 -6.39 -24.33
CA GLY A 220 8.06 -7.01 -24.83
C GLY A 220 7.89 -8.33 -25.60
N GLY A 221 6.65 -8.78 -25.90
CA GLY A 221 6.37 -10.03 -26.61
C GLY A 221 5.66 -11.10 -25.78
N GLY A 222 4.97 -10.72 -24.70
CA GLY A 222 4.11 -11.63 -23.94
C GLY A 222 2.81 -11.93 -24.70
N GLY A 223 2.42 -13.21 -24.77
CA GLY A 223 1.24 -13.66 -25.50
C GLY A 223 -0.10 -13.06 -25.01
N GLU A 224 -1.15 -13.25 -25.82
CA GLU A 224 -2.50 -12.71 -25.62
C GLU A 224 -3.14 -13.05 -24.26
N ASP A 225 -2.73 -14.15 -23.61
CA ASP A 225 -3.24 -14.62 -22.30
C ASP A 225 -2.96 -13.67 -21.12
N ASN A 226 -2.05 -12.69 -21.25
CA ASN A 226 -1.76 -11.71 -20.20
C ASN A 226 -2.40 -10.33 -20.45
N ALA A 227 -3.34 -10.24 -21.40
CA ALA A 227 -4.07 -9.00 -21.65
C ALA A 227 -4.95 -8.62 -20.45
N VAL A 228 -4.90 -7.35 -20.05
CA VAL A 228 -5.79 -6.82 -19.01
C VAL A 228 -7.21 -6.75 -19.57
N ASP A 229 -8.14 -7.50 -18.96
CA ASP A 229 -9.57 -7.40 -19.21
C ASP A 229 -10.11 -6.08 -18.68
N VAL A 230 -10.19 -5.10 -19.57
CA VAL A 230 -10.60 -3.72 -19.25
C VAL A 230 -12.05 -3.66 -18.81
N ASP A 231 -12.91 -4.50 -19.39
CA ASP A 231 -14.33 -4.53 -19.08
C ASP A 231 -14.56 -5.10 -17.68
N ALA A 232 -13.85 -6.17 -17.31
CA ALA A 232 -13.87 -6.67 -15.94
C ALA A 232 -13.37 -5.64 -14.92
N GLU A 233 -12.42 -4.77 -15.27
CA GLU A 233 -11.99 -3.68 -14.40
C GLU A 233 -13.06 -2.60 -14.23
N PHE A 234 -13.78 -2.24 -15.31
CA PHE A 234 -14.91 -1.31 -15.26
C PHE A 234 -16.06 -1.87 -14.41
N GLU A 235 -16.41 -3.15 -14.57
CA GLU A 235 -17.44 -3.78 -13.73
C GLU A 235 -17.03 -3.83 -12.25
N LEU A 236 -15.77 -4.16 -11.95
CA LEU A 236 -15.26 -4.20 -10.58
C LEU A 236 -15.40 -2.83 -9.87
N VAL A 237 -14.99 -1.76 -10.53
CA VAL A 237 -15.01 -0.42 -9.92
C VAL A 237 -16.42 0.18 -9.90
N LYS A 238 -17.26 -0.12 -10.90
CA LYS A 238 -18.69 0.24 -10.88
C LYS A 238 -19.37 -0.38 -9.67
N GLY A 239 -19.19 -1.68 -9.43
CA GLY A 239 -19.75 -2.35 -8.25
C GLY A 239 -19.42 -1.63 -6.94
N ALA A 240 -18.21 -1.05 -6.81
CA ALA A 240 -17.82 -0.29 -5.64
C ALA A 240 -18.55 1.06 -5.51
N PHE A 241 -18.50 1.93 -6.53
CA PHE A 241 -19.09 3.27 -6.41
C PHE A 241 -20.61 3.31 -6.58
N PHE A 242 -21.24 2.28 -7.16
CA PHE A 242 -22.70 2.12 -7.10
C PHE A 242 -23.17 1.64 -5.72
N THR A 243 -22.29 0.99 -4.95
CA THR A 243 -22.58 0.62 -3.55
C THR A 243 -22.40 1.80 -2.60
N ASP A 244 -21.34 2.60 -2.78
CA ASP A 244 -21.10 3.84 -2.02
C ASP A 244 -20.66 4.98 -2.96
N PRO A 245 -21.60 5.84 -3.40
CA PRO A 245 -21.34 6.95 -4.33
C PRO A 245 -20.54 8.10 -3.71
N GLU A 246 -20.34 8.10 -2.40
CA GLU A 246 -19.54 9.10 -1.69
C GLU A 246 -18.08 8.66 -1.49
N ASP A 247 -17.78 7.36 -1.64
CA ASP A 247 -16.41 6.85 -1.56
C ASP A 247 -15.57 7.29 -2.77
N GLN A 248 -14.65 8.20 -2.52
CA GLN A 248 -13.77 8.72 -3.56
C GLN A 248 -12.81 7.68 -4.16
N SER A 249 -12.49 6.59 -3.45
CA SER A 249 -11.40 5.69 -3.82
C SER A 249 -11.67 4.97 -5.13
N ALA A 250 -12.89 4.48 -5.30
CA ALA A 250 -13.36 3.86 -6.54
C ALA A 250 -13.33 4.87 -7.70
N PHE A 251 -13.79 6.10 -7.51
CA PHE A 251 -13.74 7.14 -8.56
C PHE A 251 -12.31 7.52 -8.98
N PHE A 252 -11.34 7.50 -8.06
CA PHE A 252 -9.93 7.71 -8.42
C PHE A 252 -9.38 6.56 -9.27
N TYR A 253 -9.74 5.31 -8.96
CA TYR A 253 -9.38 4.16 -9.79
C TYR A 253 -10.05 4.21 -11.16
N TYR A 254 -11.35 4.54 -11.20
CA TYR A 254 -12.12 4.73 -12.42
C TYR A 254 -11.50 5.80 -13.32
N ARG A 255 -11.09 6.93 -12.74
CA ARG A 255 -10.34 7.97 -13.47
C ARG A 255 -9.05 7.44 -14.08
N TRP A 256 -8.28 6.63 -13.35
CA TRP A 256 -7.06 6.00 -13.88
C TRP A 256 -7.38 5.05 -15.04
N LEU A 257 -8.47 4.27 -14.93
CA LEU A 257 -8.91 3.33 -15.97
C LEU A 257 -9.34 4.06 -17.25
N ILE A 258 -10.08 5.17 -17.14
CA ILE A 258 -10.38 6.05 -18.27
C ILE A 258 -9.08 6.55 -18.94
N GLY A 259 -8.13 7.06 -18.13
CA GLY A 259 -6.84 7.51 -18.63
C GLY A 259 -6.06 6.42 -19.35
N ARG A 260 -6.15 5.17 -18.89
CA ARG A 260 -5.55 4.01 -19.55
C ARG A 260 -6.20 3.75 -20.91
N THR A 261 -7.53 3.75 -21.00
CA THR A 261 -8.27 3.60 -22.27
C THR A 261 -7.85 4.66 -23.29
N LEU A 262 -7.72 5.92 -22.85
CA LEU A 262 -7.27 7.02 -23.71
C LEU A 262 -5.82 6.86 -24.18
N ARG A 263 -4.90 6.43 -23.31
CA ARG A 263 -3.50 6.15 -23.70
C ARG A 263 -3.43 5.01 -24.73
N ALA A 264 -4.22 3.96 -24.55
CA ALA A 264 -4.29 2.86 -25.51
C ALA A 264 -4.77 3.34 -26.89
N ALA A 265 -5.79 4.21 -26.93
CA ALA A 265 -6.26 4.84 -28.16
C ALA A 265 -5.19 5.72 -28.83
N ALA A 266 -4.41 6.47 -28.06
CA ALA A 266 -3.35 7.31 -28.58
C ALA A 266 -2.16 6.53 -29.17
N VAL A 267 -1.83 5.37 -28.59
CA VAL A 267 -0.72 4.51 -29.06
C VAL A 267 -1.13 3.68 -30.28
N GLY A 268 -2.37 3.20 -30.34
CA GLY A 268 -2.89 2.52 -31.51
C GLY A 268 -3.13 3.53 -32.64
N ALA A 269 -2.14 3.75 -33.52
CA ALA A 269 -2.21 4.71 -34.62
C ALA A 269 -3.25 4.39 -35.73
N SER A 270 -4.27 3.57 -35.45
CA SER A 270 -5.37 3.24 -36.37
C SER A 270 -6.69 3.85 -35.88
N GLY A 271 -7.59 4.23 -36.79
CA GLY A 271 -8.92 4.77 -36.42
C GLY A 271 -9.78 3.79 -35.60
N THR A 272 -9.44 2.50 -35.61
CA THR A 272 -10.12 1.44 -34.85
C THR A 272 -9.93 1.58 -33.34
N SER A 273 -8.73 1.94 -32.87
CA SER A 273 -8.45 2.08 -31.43
C SER A 273 -9.21 3.26 -30.81
N ALA A 274 -9.32 4.36 -31.55
CA ALA A 274 -10.09 5.54 -31.18
C ALA A 274 -11.59 5.24 -31.15
N GLY A 275 -12.09 4.45 -32.11
CA GLY A 275 -13.47 3.97 -32.13
C GLY A 275 -13.81 3.13 -30.90
N ILE A 276 -12.97 2.16 -30.54
CA ILE A 276 -13.14 1.34 -29.34
C ILE A 276 -13.17 2.21 -28.07
N ALA A 277 -12.25 3.17 -27.95
CA ALA A 277 -12.26 4.09 -26.81
C ALA A 277 -13.51 4.97 -26.77
N ALA A 278 -14.03 5.40 -27.92
CA ALA A 278 -15.29 6.16 -27.98
C ALA A 278 -16.48 5.32 -27.50
N GLU A 279 -16.60 4.07 -27.92
CA GLU A 279 -17.64 3.14 -27.48
C GLU A 279 -17.58 2.91 -25.95
N VAL A 280 -16.37 2.70 -25.41
CA VAL A 280 -16.17 2.57 -23.96
C VAL A 280 -16.63 3.84 -23.23
N LEU A 281 -16.20 5.03 -23.68
CA LEU A 281 -16.59 6.29 -23.04
C LEU A 281 -18.11 6.52 -23.10
N GLU A 282 -18.78 6.18 -24.20
CA GLU A 282 -20.23 6.30 -24.34
C GLU A 282 -20.97 5.37 -23.38
N ARG A 283 -20.54 4.11 -23.26
CA ARG A 283 -21.05 3.15 -22.27
C ARG A 283 -20.87 3.67 -20.83
N GLU A 284 -19.70 4.20 -20.53
CA GLU A 284 -19.38 4.75 -19.21
C GLU A 284 -20.17 6.05 -18.91
N VAL A 285 -20.42 6.91 -19.91
CA VAL A 285 -21.33 8.06 -19.78
C VAL A 285 -22.74 7.61 -19.41
N ALA A 286 -23.26 6.57 -20.07
CA ALA A 286 -24.57 6.02 -19.74
C ALA A 286 -24.61 5.50 -18.29
N SER A 287 -23.59 4.74 -17.88
CA SER A 287 -23.48 4.20 -16.52
C SER A 287 -23.46 5.30 -15.44
N ILE A 288 -22.68 6.38 -15.65
CA ILE A 288 -22.65 7.49 -14.68
C ILE A 288 -23.94 8.31 -14.67
N ARG A 289 -24.68 8.37 -15.80
CA ARG A 289 -26.01 8.97 -15.82
C ARG A 289 -27.01 8.17 -14.99
N GLU A 290 -27.01 6.84 -15.09
CA GLU A 290 -27.83 5.98 -14.23
C GLU A 290 -27.51 6.22 -12.74
N LEU A 291 -26.21 6.37 -12.39
CA LEU A 291 -25.81 6.71 -11.03
C LEU A 291 -26.37 8.08 -10.59
N LEU A 292 -26.32 9.10 -11.46
CA LEU A 292 -26.85 10.44 -11.16
C LEU A 292 -28.38 10.49 -11.10
N GLU A 293 -29.09 9.57 -11.74
CA GLU A 293 -30.54 9.44 -11.57
C GLU A 293 -30.91 8.99 -10.15
N MET A 294 -30.09 8.11 -9.56
CA MET A 294 -30.26 7.63 -8.19
C MET A 294 -29.69 8.61 -7.16
N GLU A 295 -28.54 9.21 -7.49
CA GLU A 295 -27.72 10.02 -6.58
C GLU A 295 -27.39 11.38 -7.22
N PRO A 296 -28.40 12.26 -7.38
CA PRO A 296 -28.27 13.50 -8.16
C PRO A 296 -27.29 14.51 -7.57
N ASP A 297 -27.06 14.43 -6.26
CA ASP A 297 -26.15 15.33 -5.54
C ASP A 297 -24.71 14.78 -5.46
N SER A 298 -24.44 13.59 -6.02
CA SER A 298 -23.09 13.00 -6.01
C SER A 298 -22.13 13.88 -6.82
N LYS A 299 -21.25 14.57 -6.08
CA LYS A 299 -20.21 15.39 -6.68
C LYS A 299 -19.20 14.56 -7.47
N TRP A 300 -18.97 13.31 -7.06
CA TRP A 300 -18.02 12.43 -7.73
C TRP A 300 -18.58 11.93 -9.06
N ALA A 301 -19.86 11.53 -9.09
CA ALA A 301 -20.54 11.16 -10.32
C ALA A 301 -20.61 12.36 -11.29
N SER A 302 -21.01 13.54 -10.80
CA SER A 302 -21.07 14.78 -11.60
C SER A 302 -19.71 15.15 -12.22
N LEU A 303 -18.63 15.09 -11.42
CA LEU A 303 -17.28 15.38 -11.91
C LEU A 303 -16.77 14.32 -12.89
N THR A 304 -17.18 13.07 -12.69
CA THR A 304 -16.82 11.95 -13.57
C THR A 304 -17.52 12.08 -14.92
N LEU A 305 -18.82 12.41 -14.94
CA LEU A 305 -19.57 12.66 -16.16
C LEU A 305 -18.94 13.79 -16.97
N ALA A 306 -18.63 14.92 -16.34
CA ALA A 306 -17.96 16.05 -16.97
C ALA A 306 -16.64 15.63 -17.65
N ARG A 307 -15.83 14.79 -16.99
CA ARG A 307 -14.56 14.27 -17.54
C ARG A 307 -14.74 13.30 -18.69
N LEU A 308 -15.70 12.37 -18.58
CA LEU A 308 -16.03 11.43 -19.64
C LEU A 308 -16.50 12.14 -20.90
N GLN A 309 -17.37 13.15 -20.75
CA GLN A 309 -17.85 13.96 -21.86
C GLN A 309 -16.73 14.77 -22.53
N ALA A 310 -15.87 15.41 -21.75
CA ALA A 310 -14.71 16.11 -22.28
C ALA A 310 -13.76 15.16 -23.04
N ALA A 311 -13.55 13.94 -22.51
CA ALA A 311 -12.74 12.92 -23.17
C ALA A 311 -13.40 12.39 -24.46
N ARG A 312 -14.71 12.14 -24.46
CA ARG A 312 -15.44 11.60 -25.62
C ARG A 312 -15.49 12.58 -26.77
N ALA A 313 -15.69 13.86 -26.46
CA ALA A 313 -15.58 14.91 -27.46
C ALA A 313 -14.20 14.90 -28.14
N ALA A 314 -13.15 14.38 -27.46
CA ALA A 314 -11.72 14.54 -27.85
C ALA A 314 -11.20 13.47 -28.74
N LEU A 315 -11.97 12.40 -28.82
CA LEU A 315 -11.72 11.35 -29.76
C LEU A 315 -12.27 11.75 -31.14
N PRO A 316 -11.55 11.37 -32.21
CA PRO A 316 -12.07 11.46 -33.57
C PRO A 316 -13.44 10.80 -33.71
N GLY A 317 -14.26 11.27 -34.66
CA GLY A 317 -15.58 10.69 -34.94
C GLY A 317 -16.72 11.20 -34.06
N CYS A 318 -16.49 12.20 -33.20
CA CYS A 318 -17.58 12.98 -32.60
C CYS A 318 -18.05 14.06 -33.60
N ASP A 319 -19.35 14.19 -33.82
CA ASP A 319 -19.84 15.31 -34.62
C ASP A 319 -19.80 16.64 -33.83
N GLU A 320 -19.68 17.76 -34.54
CA GLU A 320 -19.52 19.07 -33.91
C GLU A 320 -20.71 19.45 -33.01
N ARG A 321 -21.92 19.01 -33.35
CA ARG A 321 -23.12 19.33 -32.58
C ARG A 321 -23.16 18.52 -31.28
N GLU A 322 -22.83 17.24 -31.34
CA GLU A 322 -22.63 16.37 -30.17
C GLU A 322 -21.53 16.89 -29.27
N ALA A 323 -20.37 17.24 -29.85
CA ALA A 323 -19.26 17.84 -29.12
C ALA A 323 -19.70 19.12 -28.40
N GLN A 324 -20.44 20.01 -29.08
CA GLN A 324 -20.94 21.23 -28.47
C GLN A 324 -21.97 20.98 -27.36
N ALA A 325 -22.82 19.95 -27.50
CA ALA A 325 -23.77 19.56 -26.47
C ALA A 325 -23.06 19.02 -25.21
N MET A 326 -22.07 18.14 -25.39
CA MET A 326 -21.23 17.62 -24.30
C MET A 326 -20.47 18.73 -23.59
N LYS A 327 -19.92 19.71 -24.34
CA LYS A 327 -19.26 20.90 -23.77
C LYS A 327 -20.21 21.73 -22.91
N ALA A 328 -21.42 21.99 -23.40
CA ALA A 328 -22.43 22.75 -22.67
C ALA A 328 -22.91 22.04 -21.40
N GLU A 329 -23.03 20.71 -21.43
CA GLU A 329 -23.35 19.91 -20.23
C GLU A 329 -22.19 19.88 -19.23
N THR A 330 -20.96 19.65 -19.70
CA THR A 330 -19.74 19.71 -18.88
C THR A 330 -19.62 21.03 -18.14
N ALA A 331 -19.83 22.16 -18.83
CA ALA A 331 -19.80 23.49 -18.21
C ALA A 331 -20.87 23.65 -17.11
N ARG A 332 -22.10 23.16 -17.35
CA ARG A 332 -23.19 23.18 -16.36
C ARG A 332 -22.87 22.33 -15.13
N LEU A 333 -22.29 21.14 -15.32
CA LEU A 333 -21.89 20.25 -14.24
C LEU A 333 -20.79 20.90 -13.37
N LEU A 334 -19.75 21.46 -13.99
CA LEU A 334 -18.64 22.12 -13.28
C LEU A 334 -19.11 23.36 -12.50
N ASP A 335 -20.03 24.13 -13.07
CA ASP A 335 -20.67 25.26 -12.39
C ASP A 335 -21.53 24.82 -11.19
N GLY A 336 -22.28 23.72 -11.34
CA GLY A 336 -22.99 23.07 -10.24
C GLY A 336 -22.06 22.61 -9.11
N LEU A 337 -20.95 21.96 -9.47
CA LEU A 337 -19.92 21.50 -8.54
C LEU A 337 -19.24 22.65 -7.79
N ALA A 338 -19.03 23.80 -8.45
CA ALA A 338 -18.47 24.98 -7.80
C ALA A 338 -19.38 25.53 -6.69
N ARG A 339 -20.70 25.35 -6.81
CA ARG A 339 -21.66 25.70 -5.75
C ARG A 339 -21.71 24.66 -4.63
N SER A 340 -21.70 23.36 -4.96
CA SER A 340 -21.85 22.29 -3.96
C SER A 340 -20.56 21.92 -3.23
N ASP A 341 -19.38 22.11 -3.83
CA ASP A 341 -18.07 21.90 -3.21
C ASP A 341 -17.22 23.19 -3.27
N PRO A 342 -17.56 24.22 -2.46
CA PRO A 342 -16.95 25.55 -2.53
C PRO A 342 -15.45 25.55 -2.24
N MET A 343 -14.95 24.55 -1.50
CA MET A 343 -13.51 24.39 -1.24
C MET A 343 -12.71 24.12 -2.52
N ARG A 344 -13.35 23.62 -3.58
CA ARG A 344 -12.74 23.33 -4.90
C ARG A 344 -13.32 24.19 -6.02
N ALA A 345 -14.09 25.23 -5.73
CA ALA A 345 -14.68 26.13 -6.74
C ALA A 345 -13.64 26.62 -7.77
N GLY A 346 -12.44 27.03 -7.33
CA GLY A 346 -11.35 27.44 -8.22
C GLY A 346 -10.86 26.32 -9.15
N TYR A 347 -10.86 25.06 -8.68
CA TYR A 347 -10.52 23.91 -9.51
C TYR A 347 -11.57 23.70 -10.62
N TYR A 348 -12.86 23.76 -10.30
CA TYR A 348 -13.93 23.60 -11.29
C TYR A 348 -13.94 24.74 -12.31
N ALA A 349 -13.78 25.98 -11.86
CA ALA A 349 -13.69 27.14 -12.75
C ALA A 349 -12.50 27.00 -13.73
N SER A 350 -11.31 26.68 -13.22
CA SER A 350 -10.13 26.44 -14.07
C SER A 350 -10.32 25.28 -15.04
N SER A 351 -11.08 24.24 -14.65
CA SER A 351 -11.37 23.11 -15.51
C SER A 351 -12.36 23.48 -16.62
N ALA A 352 -13.34 24.34 -16.33
CA ALA A 352 -14.31 24.81 -17.32
C ALA A 352 -13.69 25.74 -18.38
N GLU A 353 -12.65 26.50 -18.01
CA GLU A 353 -11.91 27.39 -18.91
C GLU A 353 -10.83 26.67 -19.73
N ALA A 354 -10.35 25.51 -19.27
CA ALA A 354 -9.27 24.80 -19.93
C ALA A 354 -9.69 24.27 -21.31
N PRO A 355 -8.79 24.31 -22.32
CA PRO A 355 -9.01 23.60 -23.58
C PRO A 355 -9.37 22.15 -23.29
N TRP A 356 -10.39 21.67 -23.95
CA TRP A 356 -11.02 20.40 -23.66
C TRP A 356 -10.09 19.21 -24.01
N GLU A 357 -9.18 19.38 -24.98
CA GLU A 357 -8.06 18.45 -25.22
C GLU A 357 -7.12 18.38 -24.00
N SER A 358 -6.92 19.50 -23.29
CA SER A 358 -6.13 19.54 -22.05
C SER A 358 -6.88 18.87 -20.89
N GLN A 359 -8.21 18.96 -20.86
CA GLN A 359 -9.03 18.24 -19.88
C GLN A 359 -8.95 16.72 -20.09
N ALA A 360 -8.99 16.26 -21.34
CA ALA A 360 -8.78 14.86 -21.70
C ALA A 360 -7.34 14.39 -21.39
N ALA A 361 -6.33 15.18 -21.74
CA ALA A 361 -4.92 14.88 -21.44
C ALA A 361 -4.64 14.77 -19.94
N ALA A 362 -5.34 15.55 -19.10
CA ALA A 362 -5.25 15.47 -17.65
C ALA A 362 -5.77 14.12 -17.07
N LEU A 363 -6.49 13.31 -17.85
CA LEU A 363 -6.86 11.94 -17.50
C LEU A 363 -5.74 10.95 -17.84
N CYS A 364 -4.98 11.20 -18.91
CA CYS A 364 -3.83 10.39 -19.31
C CYS A 364 -2.63 10.53 -18.37
N GLY A 365 -2.60 11.55 -17.51
CA GLY A 365 -1.44 11.83 -16.64
C GLY A 365 -0.30 12.55 -17.36
N ASP A 366 -0.49 12.88 -18.65
CA ASP A 366 0.45 13.62 -19.47
C ASP A 366 0.32 15.12 -19.21
N SER A 367 0.75 15.57 -18.04
CA SER A 367 1.24 16.94 -17.92
C SER A 367 2.61 16.99 -18.59
N THR A 368 2.66 17.25 -19.88
CA THR A 368 3.91 17.45 -20.62
C THR A 368 4.70 18.63 -20.05
N SER A 369 5.83 18.30 -19.41
CA SER A 369 7.13 18.96 -19.55
C SER A 369 7.17 20.49 -19.60
N ALA A 370 7.38 21.10 -18.44
CA ALA A 370 8.33 22.20 -18.28
C ALA A 370 9.09 22.03 -16.96
N GLY A 371 10.22 21.31 -16.99
CA GLY A 371 11.25 21.43 -15.95
C GLY A 371 11.62 20.22 -15.09
N ALA A 372 11.43 18.97 -15.53
CA ALA A 372 11.97 17.81 -14.79
C ALA A 372 12.82 16.90 -15.68
N GLN A 373 13.96 17.42 -16.14
CA GLN A 373 15.03 16.61 -16.70
C GLN A 373 15.83 15.98 -15.55
N ARG A 374 15.85 14.64 -15.53
CA ARG A 374 16.80 13.75 -14.83
C ARG A 374 16.92 13.93 -13.31
N GLY A 375 16.23 13.05 -12.58
CA GLY A 375 16.56 12.69 -11.20
C GLY A 375 16.00 11.31 -10.86
N ARG A 376 16.86 10.30 -10.81
CA ARG A 376 16.53 9.00 -10.19
C ARG A 376 15.99 9.24 -8.77
N GLY A 377 14.88 8.58 -8.44
CA GLY A 377 14.41 8.43 -7.06
C GLY A 377 13.92 9.73 -6.43
N SER A 378 12.73 10.20 -6.83
CA SER A 378 11.94 11.09 -5.98
C SER A 378 10.65 10.38 -5.62
N ASN A 379 10.56 9.94 -4.36
CA ASN A 379 9.28 9.60 -3.75
C ASN A 379 8.42 10.86 -3.79
N SER A 380 7.53 10.94 -4.79
CA SER A 380 6.43 11.89 -4.76
C SER A 380 5.47 11.48 -3.65
N THR A 381 5.73 12.00 -2.44
CA THR A 381 4.70 12.15 -1.43
C THR A 381 3.68 13.12 -1.98
N VAL A 382 2.63 12.59 -2.60
CA VAL A 382 1.35 13.29 -2.64
C VAL A 382 0.95 13.47 -1.19
N ALA A 383 1.07 14.70 -0.70
CA ALA A 383 0.49 15.09 0.56
C ALA A 383 -1.03 14.97 0.42
N THR A 384 -1.57 13.80 0.72
CA THR A 384 -2.96 13.67 1.09
C THR A 384 -3.12 14.43 2.40
N LYS A 385 -3.47 15.72 2.32
CA LYS A 385 -4.20 16.36 3.41
C LYS A 385 -5.45 15.51 3.59
N GLY A 386 -5.42 14.67 4.63
CA GLY A 386 -6.48 13.74 4.95
C GLY A 386 -7.82 14.45 4.87
N VAL A 387 -8.73 13.86 4.09
CA VAL A 387 -10.15 13.98 4.38
C VAL A 387 -10.32 13.62 5.85
N ASN A 388 -11.08 14.41 6.60
CA ASN A 388 -11.43 14.15 8.00
C ASN A 388 -12.26 12.86 8.11
N GLY A 389 -11.64 11.70 7.86
CA GLY A 389 -12.08 10.45 8.43
C GLY A 389 -11.81 10.54 9.93
N ALA A 390 -12.82 10.21 10.73
CA ALA A 390 -12.69 10.21 12.19
C ALA A 390 -11.37 9.54 12.59
N VAL A 391 -10.54 10.27 13.33
CA VAL A 391 -9.31 9.72 13.89
C VAL A 391 -9.69 8.46 14.68
N PRO A 392 -9.12 7.28 14.37
CA PRO A 392 -9.49 6.05 15.06
C PRO A 392 -9.35 6.25 16.56
N SER A 393 -10.38 5.89 17.33
CA SER A 393 -10.41 6.05 18.78
C SER A 393 -9.21 5.34 19.44
N PHE A 394 -8.90 5.68 20.69
CA PHE A 394 -7.86 4.95 21.42
C PHE A 394 -8.13 3.43 21.43
N GLU A 395 -9.40 3.04 21.58
CA GLU A 395 -9.83 1.65 21.56
C GLU A 395 -9.65 1.01 20.19
N GLN A 396 -9.99 1.69 19.09
CA GLN A 396 -9.73 1.19 17.73
C GLN A 396 -8.23 0.99 17.49
N ARG A 397 -7.37 1.89 17.98
CA ARG A 397 -5.91 1.76 17.84
C ARG A 397 -5.33 0.64 18.71
N GLU A 398 -5.87 0.47 19.91
CA GLU A 398 -5.44 -0.60 20.81
C GLU A 398 -5.96 -1.96 20.31
N ALA A 399 -7.15 -2.02 19.71
CA ALA A 399 -7.67 -3.18 19.01
C ALA A 399 -6.77 -3.54 17.81
N VAL A 400 -6.34 -2.55 17.03
CA VAL A 400 -5.35 -2.72 15.94
C VAL A 400 -4.03 -3.28 16.47
N ARG A 401 -3.49 -2.74 17.58
CA ARG A 401 -2.27 -3.25 18.21
C ARG A 401 -2.42 -4.66 18.76
N ARG A 402 -3.56 -4.99 19.39
CA ARG A 402 -3.87 -6.32 19.92
C ARG A 402 -4.06 -7.34 18.80
N ARG A 403 -4.78 -6.98 17.74
CA ARG A 403 -4.96 -7.82 16.54
C ARG A 403 -3.62 -8.08 15.87
N LEU A 404 -2.79 -7.04 15.72
CA LEU A 404 -1.43 -7.20 15.23
C LEU A 404 -0.59 -8.12 16.12
N ALA A 405 -0.73 -7.96 17.44
CA ALA A 405 0.00 -8.77 18.40
C ALA A 405 -0.37 -10.25 18.32
N ALA A 406 -1.68 -10.53 18.29
CA ALA A 406 -2.24 -11.88 18.18
C ALA A 406 -1.88 -12.54 16.84
N ASN A 407 -2.00 -11.81 15.72
CA ASN A 407 -1.67 -12.34 14.40
C ASN A 407 -0.18 -12.70 14.29
N ILE A 408 0.71 -11.86 14.80
CA ILE A 408 2.16 -12.17 14.79
C ILE A 408 2.47 -13.33 15.76
N GLU A 409 1.83 -13.41 16.93
CA GLU A 409 2.03 -14.54 17.85
C GLU A 409 1.57 -15.88 17.25
N ALA A 410 0.43 -15.89 16.54
CA ALA A 410 -0.04 -17.07 15.81
C ALA A 410 0.96 -17.54 14.75
N MET A 411 1.71 -16.62 14.13
CA MET A 411 2.76 -16.96 13.15
C MET A 411 4.03 -17.55 13.78
N VAL A 412 4.31 -17.28 15.06
CA VAL A 412 5.49 -17.83 15.77
C VAL A 412 5.32 -19.32 16.10
N PHE A 413 4.08 -19.80 16.20
CA PHE A 413 3.78 -21.20 16.52
C PHE A 413 3.76 -22.16 15.32
N PHE A 414 3.96 -21.66 14.09
CA PHE A 414 4.10 -22.47 12.87
C PHE A 414 5.55 -22.53 12.34
N SER A 415 6.50 -22.82 13.24
CA SER A 415 7.86 -23.23 12.85
C SER A 415 8.02 -24.72 13.16
N PRO A 416 8.28 -25.59 12.17
CA PRO A 416 8.53 -27.00 12.46
C PRO A 416 9.91 -27.09 13.13
N ALA A 417 9.92 -27.28 14.44
CA ALA A 417 11.12 -27.65 15.17
C ALA A 417 11.42 -29.13 14.87
N GLY A 418 12.35 -29.41 13.96
CA GLY A 418 13.13 -30.65 14.00
C GLY A 418 14.31 -30.45 14.96
N GLY A 419 14.75 -31.40 15.79
CA GLY A 419 14.33 -32.78 16.06
C GLY A 419 15.31 -33.40 17.07
N ALA A 420 15.04 -34.62 17.57
CA ALA A 420 16.02 -35.70 17.73
C ALA A 420 15.48 -36.93 18.52
N ALA A 421 16.07 -38.08 18.18
CA ALA A 421 15.92 -39.46 18.71
C ALA A 421 14.76 -40.27 18.09
N GLY A 422 14.94 -41.37 17.36
CA GLY A 422 16.09 -42.17 16.94
C GLY A 422 15.55 -43.53 16.44
N GLY A 423 16.14 -44.14 15.42
CA GLY A 423 15.82 -45.52 15.00
C GLY A 423 15.77 -45.75 13.49
N ASP A 424 16.49 -46.77 13.04
CA ASP A 424 16.87 -47.17 11.68
C ASP A 424 15.77 -47.36 10.62
N GLY A 425 16.12 -47.09 9.35
CA GLY A 425 15.42 -47.61 8.16
C GLY A 425 15.45 -46.68 6.93
N ALA A 426 16.25 -47.00 5.91
CA ALA A 426 16.28 -46.32 4.60
C ALA A 426 15.20 -46.90 3.62
N PRO A 427 14.95 -46.34 2.41
CA PRO A 427 13.80 -45.47 2.13
C PRO A 427 12.84 -46.00 1.04
N ALA A 428 11.65 -45.38 0.92
CA ALA A 428 10.81 -45.42 -0.29
C ALA A 428 10.18 -44.03 -0.55
N PRO A 429 9.99 -43.59 -1.82
CA PRO A 429 9.65 -42.21 -2.15
C PRO A 429 8.13 -41.99 -2.30
N GLY A 430 7.67 -40.79 -1.99
CA GLY A 430 6.38 -40.27 -2.42
C GLY A 430 5.39 -39.98 -1.29
N ALA A 431 5.36 -38.72 -0.83
CA ALA A 431 4.15 -38.05 -0.34
C ALA A 431 4.44 -36.54 -0.23
N ASP A 432 3.74 -35.77 -1.06
CA ASP A 432 3.81 -34.32 -1.19
C ASP A 432 3.37 -33.58 0.09
N ASN A 433 4.25 -32.72 0.62
CA ASN A 433 3.91 -31.71 1.61
C ASN A 433 3.18 -30.48 1.00
N ASN A 434 2.82 -30.53 -0.29
CA ASN A 434 2.23 -29.42 -1.03
C ASN A 434 0.68 -29.37 -0.96
N ASN A 435 0.02 -30.40 -0.42
CA ASN A 435 -1.45 -30.45 -0.40
C ASN A 435 -2.07 -29.59 0.73
N ALA A 436 -1.35 -29.39 1.83
CA ALA A 436 -1.86 -28.62 2.97
C ALA A 436 -2.10 -27.13 2.66
N TYR A 437 -1.39 -26.56 1.67
CA TYR A 437 -1.54 -25.16 1.27
C TYR A 437 -2.73 -24.94 0.32
N ARG A 438 -3.03 -25.90 -0.56
CA ARG A 438 -4.23 -25.90 -1.41
C ARG A 438 -5.48 -26.16 -0.58
N ASP A 439 -5.44 -27.17 0.29
CA ASP A 439 -6.61 -27.61 1.06
C ASP A 439 -7.01 -26.58 2.13
N ALA A 440 -6.07 -25.88 2.77
CA ALA A 440 -6.38 -24.78 3.68
C ALA A 440 -6.99 -23.57 2.96
N SER A 441 -6.45 -23.20 1.78
CA SER A 441 -6.98 -22.07 1.01
C SER A 441 -8.38 -22.33 0.44
N ASN A 442 -8.69 -23.58 0.08
CA ASN A 442 -10.02 -23.95 -0.43
C ASN A 442 -11.05 -24.16 0.69
N ALA A 443 -10.64 -24.71 1.84
CA ALA A 443 -11.53 -24.88 2.99
C ALA A 443 -11.96 -23.53 3.59
N ASP A 444 -11.05 -22.54 3.63
CA ASP A 444 -11.37 -21.18 4.07
C ASP A 444 -12.31 -20.47 3.08
N VAL A 445 -12.13 -20.67 1.76
CA VAL A 445 -13.01 -20.12 0.72
C VAL A 445 -14.41 -20.75 0.75
N GLU A 446 -14.51 -22.06 0.99
CA GLU A 446 -15.82 -22.75 1.10
C GLU A 446 -16.55 -22.47 2.42
N ALA A 447 -15.83 -22.16 3.50
CA ALA A 447 -16.42 -21.72 4.76
C ALA A 447 -16.94 -20.27 4.66
N GLU A 448 -16.16 -19.39 4.04
CA GLU A 448 -16.52 -17.97 3.87
C GLU A 448 -17.65 -17.78 2.84
N ALA A 449 -17.72 -18.62 1.78
CA ALA A 449 -18.86 -18.65 0.86
C ALA A 449 -20.17 -19.10 1.53
N ARG A 450 -20.10 -20.06 2.47
CA ARG A 450 -21.25 -20.53 3.24
C ARG A 450 -21.74 -19.48 4.25
N ASP A 451 -20.84 -18.70 4.83
CA ASP A 451 -21.21 -17.59 5.72
C ASP A 451 -21.84 -16.43 4.95
N ILE A 452 -21.41 -16.18 3.70
CA ILE A 452 -22.03 -15.17 2.82
C ILE A 452 -23.46 -15.60 2.37
N GLU A 453 -23.68 -16.89 2.06
CA GLU A 453 -25.02 -17.42 1.77
C GLU A 453 -25.94 -17.47 3.00
N ALA A 454 -25.39 -17.55 4.22
CA ALA A 454 -26.17 -17.52 5.46
C ALA A 454 -26.51 -16.09 5.94
N MET A 455 -25.83 -15.07 5.40
CA MET A 455 -26.05 -13.65 5.69
C MET A 455 -26.91 -12.93 4.65
N ALA A 456 -27.14 -13.53 3.48
CA ALA A 456 -28.16 -13.13 2.50
C ALA A 456 -29.51 -13.80 2.82
#